data_AF-A0A3S0I912-F1
#
_entry.id   AF-A0A3S0I912-F1
#
_cell.length_a   1.000
_cell.length_b   1.000
_cell.length_c   1.000
_cell.angle_alpha   90.00
_cell.angle_beta   90.00
_cell.angle_gamma   90.00
#
_symmetry.space_group_name_H-M   'P 1'
#
loop_
_entity.id
_entity.type
_entity.pdbx_description
1 polymer ?
#
loop_
_entity_poly.entity_id
_entity_poly.type
_entity_poly.pdbx_seq_one_letter_code
_entity_poly.pdbx_strand_id
1 'polypeptide(L)'
;MLPPAAPHLSPEDAQVLLAQQGFLLRLSDAIRPLSDAATLEGEACRLLGEHLLVGRVCYAELDETSRIARVAQDWTRDGVFSLSGNHRMEDFSWAIDVLWQGAAR
;
A
#
# COMPACT_ATOMS: atom_id res chain seq x y z
N MET A 1 24.00 -25.83 -19.08
CA MET A 1 23.12 -24.68 -19.36
C MET A 1 23.35 -23.69 -18.22
N LEU A 2 24.25 -22.71 -18.42
CA LEU A 2 24.48 -21.66 -17.43
C LEU A 2 23.21 -20.81 -17.29
N PRO A 3 22.85 -20.32 -16.09
CA PRO A 3 21.84 -19.28 -15.97
C PRO A 3 22.27 -18.08 -16.83
N PRO A 4 21.33 -17.38 -17.50
CA PRO A 4 21.66 -16.16 -18.23
C PRO A 4 22.31 -15.18 -17.25
N ALA A 5 23.45 -14.61 -17.64
CA ALA A 5 24.18 -13.63 -16.84
C ALA A 5 23.18 -12.54 -16.41
N ALA A 6 23.00 -12.37 -15.10
CA ALA A 6 22.24 -11.26 -14.56
C ALA A 6 22.77 -9.96 -15.20
N PRO A 7 21.90 -9.05 -15.67
CA PRO A 7 22.37 -7.77 -16.16
C PRO A 7 23.15 -7.09 -15.02
N HIS A 8 24.11 -6.25 -15.40
CA HIS A 8 24.98 -5.46 -14.55
C HIS A 8 24.15 -4.47 -13.71
N LEU A 9 23.36 -4.97 -12.75
CA LEU A 9 22.71 -4.14 -11.75
C LEU A 9 23.82 -3.32 -11.10
N SER A 10 23.63 -2.01 -11.07
CA SER A 10 24.49 -1.18 -10.24
C SER A 10 24.37 -1.64 -8.78
N PRO A 11 25.38 -1.41 -7.94
CA PRO A 11 25.26 -1.70 -6.51
C PRO A 11 24.01 -1.06 -5.87
N GLU A 12 23.57 0.09 -6.40
CA GLU A 12 22.35 0.79 -5.97
C GLU A 12 21.08 0.00 -6.34
N ASP A 13 20.96 -0.47 -7.59
CA ASP A 13 19.82 -1.27 -8.03
C ASP A 13 19.71 -2.58 -7.22
N ALA A 14 20.86 -3.21 -6.93
CA ALA A 14 20.90 -4.43 -6.13
C ALA A 14 20.43 -4.17 -4.70
N GLN A 15 20.81 -3.02 -4.13
CA GLN A 15 20.38 -2.63 -2.78
C GLN A 15 18.88 -2.35 -2.73
N VAL A 16 18.32 -1.70 -3.75
CA VAL A 16 16.86 -1.46 -3.88
C VAL A 16 16.10 -2.77 -3.99
N LEU A 17 16.57 -3.70 -4.83
CA LEU A 17 15.94 -5.01 -4.98
C LEU A 17 15.97 -5.81 -3.68
N LEU A 18 17.11 -5.82 -2.98
CA LEU A 18 17.25 -6.50 -1.69
C LEU A 18 16.34 -5.89 -0.62
N ALA A 19 16.24 -4.55 -0.58
CA ALA A 19 15.34 -3.86 0.35
C ALA A 19 13.86 -4.21 0.07
N GLN A 20 13.47 -4.25 -1.21
CA GLN A 20 12.12 -4.62 -1.62
C GLN A 20 11.79 -6.08 -1.28
N GLN A 21 12.71 -7.01 -1.54
CA GLN A 21 12.53 -8.43 -1.19
C GLN A 21 12.43 -8.63 0.33
N GLY A 22 13.29 -7.97 1.11
CA GLY A 22 13.23 -8.02 2.57
C GLY A 22 11.92 -7.46 3.12
N PHE A 23 11.39 -6.39 2.51
CA PHE A 23 10.08 -5.85 2.85
C PHE A 23 8.95 -6.84 2.55
N LEU A 24 8.92 -7.41 1.34
CA LEU A 24 7.86 -8.35 0.94
C LEU A 24 7.82 -9.60 1.84
N LEU A 25 8.97 -10.10 2.28
CA LEU A 25 9.04 -11.19 3.26
C LEU A 25 8.43 -10.78 4.61
N ARG A 26 8.86 -9.64 5.17
CA ARG A 26 8.32 -9.12 6.43
C ARG A 26 6.81 -8.89 6.36
N LEU A 27 6.33 -8.33 5.26
CA LEU A 27 4.90 -8.10 5.03
C LEU A 27 4.14 -9.43 5.02
N SER A 28 4.62 -10.40 4.25
CA SER A 28 4.01 -11.74 4.15
C SER A 28 3.94 -12.45 5.50
N ASP A 29 5.04 -12.40 6.27
CA ASP A 29 5.11 -13.03 7.60
C ASP A 29 4.14 -12.38 8.59
N ALA A 30 3.99 -11.06 8.54
CA ALA A 30 3.11 -10.30 9.44
C ALA A 30 1.62 -10.52 9.14
N ILE A 31 1.22 -10.58 7.86
CA ILE A 31 -0.20 -10.70 7.49
C ILE A 31 -0.71 -12.14 7.44
N ARG A 32 0.16 -13.14 7.23
CA ARG A 32 -0.21 -14.56 7.14
C ARG A 32 -1.07 -15.07 8.32
N PRO A 33 -0.81 -14.73 9.59
CA PRO A 33 -1.62 -15.23 10.70
C PRO A 33 -2.95 -14.47 10.87
N LEU A 34 -3.17 -13.36 10.15
CA LEU A 34 -4.35 -12.52 10.30
C LEU A 34 -5.50 -13.05 9.43
N SER A 35 -6.67 -13.21 10.04
CA SER A 35 -7.88 -13.70 9.36
C SER A 35 -8.98 -12.64 9.24
N ASP A 36 -8.90 -11.56 10.03
CA ASP A 36 -9.78 -10.41 9.92
C ASP A 36 -9.25 -9.43 8.88
N ALA A 37 -10.09 -9.06 7.90
CA ALA A 37 -9.69 -8.22 6.78
C ALA A 37 -9.24 -6.82 7.22
N ALA A 38 -9.96 -6.19 8.15
CA ALA A 38 -9.63 -4.84 8.61
C ALA A 38 -8.30 -4.82 9.38
N THR A 39 -8.03 -5.86 10.18
CA THR A 39 -6.76 -6.04 10.89
C THR A 39 -5.60 -6.27 9.91
N LEU A 40 -5.84 -7.06 8.85
CA LEU A 40 -4.86 -7.29 7.79
C LEU A 40 -4.54 -5.99 7.04
N GLU A 41 -5.55 -5.23 6.63
CA GLU A 41 -5.40 -3.93 5.95
C GLU A 41 -4.63 -2.93 6.81
N GLY A 42 -4.96 -2.82 8.10
CA GLY A 42 -4.29 -1.93 9.04
C GLY A 42 -2.80 -2.28 9.20
N GLU A 43 -2.48 -3.55 9.37
CA GLU A 43 -1.09 -4.00 9.52
C GLU A 43 -0.28 -3.80 8.22
N ALA A 44 -0.89 -4.05 7.06
CA ALA A 44 -0.26 -3.76 5.77
C ALA A 44 0.01 -2.26 5.59
N CYS A 45 -0.97 -1.40 5.91
CA CYS A 45 -0.82 0.05 5.85
C CYS A 45 0.29 0.55 6.78
N ARG A 46 0.38 0.00 7.99
CA ARG A 46 1.43 0.33 8.97
C ARG A 46 2.82 0.00 8.44
N LEU A 47 3.02 -1.24 7.98
CA LEU A 47 4.31 -1.68 7.46
C LEU A 47 4.73 -0.91 6.21
N LEU A 48 3.79 -0.60 5.31
CA LEU A 48 4.06 0.24 4.14
C LEU A 48 4.43 1.67 4.54
N GLY A 49 3.71 2.25 5.49
CA GLY A 49 3.97 3.58 6.01
C GLY A 49 5.37 3.74 6.60
N GLU A 50 5.77 2.78 7.42
CA GLU A 50 7.11 2.69 8.00
C GLU A 50 8.19 2.45 6.94
N HIS A 51 7.94 1.59 5.96
CA HIS A 51 8.92 1.25 4.93
C HIS A 51 9.16 2.39 3.93
N LEU A 52 8.09 3.07 3.50
CA LEU A 52 8.15 4.15 2.52
C LEU A 52 8.36 5.53 3.14
N LEU A 53 8.38 5.62 4.48
CA LEU A 53 8.56 6.87 5.25
C LEU A 53 7.53 7.96 4.89
N VAL A 54 6.33 7.55 4.49
CA VAL A 54 5.25 8.48 4.12
C VAL A 54 4.50 9.00 5.35
N GLY A 55 3.55 9.92 5.14
CA GLY A 55 2.73 10.48 6.22
C GLY A 55 1.42 9.72 6.48
N ARG A 56 0.91 9.01 5.46
CA ARG A 56 -0.33 8.24 5.54
C ARG A 56 -0.35 7.11 4.51
N VAL A 57 -0.93 5.97 4.88
CA VAL A 57 -1.26 4.86 3.98
C VAL A 57 -2.64 4.34 4.36
N CYS A 58 -3.51 4.12 3.38
CA CYS A 58 -4.84 3.56 3.60
C CYS A 58 -5.19 2.55 2.51
N TYR A 59 -5.97 1.54 2.88
CA TYR A 59 -6.70 0.71 1.93
C TYR A 59 -8.13 1.26 1.82
N ALA A 60 -8.56 1.56 0.60
CA ALA A 60 -9.88 2.11 0.32
C ALA A 60 -10.67 1.14 -0.55
N GLU A 61 -11.75 0.58 0.00
CA GLU A 61 -12.73 -0.17 -0.77
C GLU A 61 -13.70 0.79 -1.44
N LEU A 62 -13.90 0.64 -2.74
CA LEU A 62 -14.83 1.47 -3.50
C LEU A 62 -16.12 0.69 -3.74
N ASP A 63 -17.23 1.19 -3.20
CA ASP A 63 -18.57 0.71 -3.52
C ASP A 63 -19.17 1.59 -4.63
N GLU A 64 -19.17 1.07 -5.85
CA GLU A 64 -19.70 1.76 -7.02
C GLU A 64 -21.22 1.97 -6.96
N THR A 65 -21.95 1.09 -6.27
CA THR A 65 -23.41 1.15 -6.17
C THR A 65 -23.84 2.29 -5.26
N SER A 66 -23.23 2.38 -4.08
CA SER A 66 -23.53 3.46 -3.10
C SER A 66 -22.71 4.73 -3.32
N ARG A 67 -21.71 4.70 -4.21
CA ARG A 67 -20.77 5.80 -4.49
C ARG A 67 -19.96 6.22 -3.25
N ILE A 68 -19.61 5.25 -2.42
CA ILE A 68 -18.86 5.42 -1.17
C ILE A 68 -17.49 4.76 -1.27
N ALA A 69 -16.45 5.46 -0.80
CA ALA A 69 -15.15 4.89 -0.50
C ALA A 69 -15.06 4.60 1.00
N ARG A 70 -14.77 3.35 1.37
CA ARG A 70 -14.64 2.90 2.75
C ARG A 70 -13.18 2.64 3.07
N VAL A 71 -12.66 3.32 4.08
CA VAL A 71 -11.35 3.03 4.68
C VAL A 71 -11.59 2.39 6.04
N ALA A 72 -11.26 1.11 6.18
CA ALA A 72 -11.48 0.39 7.44
C ALA A 72 -10.60 0.97 8.55
N GLN A 73 -9.30 1.06 8.25
CA GLN A 73 -8.25 1.59 9.10
C GLN A 73 -7.16 2.17 8.20
N ASP A 74 -6.44 3.16 8.70
CA ASP A 74 -5.28 3.72 8.03
C ASP A 74 -4.10 3.87 8.98
N TRP A 75 -2.90 3.90 8.39
CA TRP A 75 -1.71 4.29 9.11
C TRP A 75 -1.45 5.78 8.90
N THR A 76 -1.19 6.49 9.98
CA THR A 76 -0.83 7.91 9.96
C THR A 76 0.40 8.13 10.84
N ARG A 77 1.28 9.04 10.42
CA ARG A 77 2.29 9.61 11.31
C ARG A 77 1.60 10.56 12.31
N ASP A 78 2.21 10.73 13.48
CA ASP A 78 1.80 11.75 14.45
C ASP A 78 1.54 13.12 13.79
N GLY A 79 0.35 13.67 14.07
CA GLY A 79 -0.10 14.96 13.53
C GLY A 79 -0.73 14.90 12.13
N VAL A 80 -0.81 13.73 11.50
CA VAL A 80 -1.52 13.55 10.21
C VAL A 80 -2.96 13.10 10.47
N PHE A 81 -3.90 13.71 9.77
CA PHE A 81 -5.32 13.37 9.88
C PHE A 81 -5.62 12.01 9.23
N SER A 82 -6.38 11.18 9.97
CA SER A 82 -6.86 9.87 9.55
C SER A 82 -8.00 9.99 8.53
N LEU A 83 -7.97 9.16 7.49
CA LEU A 83 -9.04 8.95 6.54
C LEU A 83 -9.92 7.76 6.88
N SER A 84 -9.78 7.14 8.06
CA SER A 84 -10.64 6.03 8.47
C SER A 84 -12.11 6.46 8.48
N GLY A 85 -12.98 5.65 7.88
CA GLY A 85 -14.41 5.93 7.74
C GLY A 85 -14.91 5.86 6.29
N ASN A 86 -16.13 6.37 6.10
CA ASN A 86 -16.82 6.39 4.82
C ASN A 86 -16.76 7.78 4.20
N HIS A 87 -16.42 7.84 2.91
CA HIS A 87 -16.29 9.07 2.15
C HIS A 87 -17.10 9.02 0.88
N ARG A 88 -17.63 10.16 0.44
CA ARG A 88 -18.27 10.23 -0.87
C ARG A 88 -17.19 10.17 -1.94
N MET A 89 -17.36 9.32 -2.94
CA MET A 89 -16.38 9.20 -4.03
C MET A 89 -16.21 10.52 -4.80
N GLU A 90 -17.24 11.37 -4.84
CA GLU A 90 -17.18 12.70 -5.46
C GLU A 90 -16.11 13.61 -4.83
N ASP A 91 -15.89 13.51 -3.52
CA ASP A 91 -14.91 14.31 -2.77
C ASP A 91 -13.47 13.96 -3.20
N PHE A 92 -13.29 12.79 -3.83
CA PHE A 92 -12.03 12.24 -4.30
C PHE A 92 -12.01 11.99 -5.82
N SER A 93 -12.90 12.65 -6.58
CA SER A 93 -12.99 12.51 -8.04
C SER A 93 -11.65 12.72 -8.75
N TRP A 94 -10.84 13.67 -8.28
CA TRP A 94 -9.49 13.95 -8.79
C TRP A 94 -8.51 12.75 -8.70
N ALA A 95 -8.73 11.82 -7.78
CA ALA A 95 -7.88 10.64 -7.56
C ALA A 95 -8.50 9.37 -8.15
N ILE A 96 -9.82 9.19 -8.00
CA ILE A 96 -10.53 7.98 -8.40
C ILE A 96 -10.42 7.73 -9.91
N ASP A 97 -10.49 8.78 -10.74
CA ASP A 97 -10.34 8.64 -12.19
C ASP A 97 -8.94 8.13 -12.58
N VAL A 98 -7.91 8.52 -11.83
CA VAL A 98 -6.52 8.07 -12.04
C VAL A 98 -6.35 6.62 -11.59
N LEU A 99 -6.91 6.27 -10.42
CA LEU A 99 -6.84 4.91 -9.86
C LEU A 99 -7.50 3.88 -10.78
N TRP A 100 -8.65 4.22 -11.39
CA TRP A 100 -9.32 3.33 -12.35
C TRP A 100 -8.55 3.12 -13.65
N GLN A 101 -7.71 4.07 -14.04
CA GLN A 101 -6.87 3.93 -15.23
C GLN A 101 -5.60 3.10 -14.98
N GLY A 102 -5.33 2.71 -13.72
CA GLY A 102 -4.11 2.00 -13.35
C GLY A 102 -2.84 2.84 -13.55
N ALA A 103 -2.99 4.16 -13.75
CA ALA A 103 -1.91 5.07 -14.05
C ALA A 103 -1.39 5.71 -12.74
N ALA A 104 -0.80 4.91 -11.86
CA ALA A 104 0.06 5.47 -10.83
C ALA A 104 1.25 6.13 -11.54
N ARG A 105 1.27 7.46 -11.58
CA ARG A 105 2.38 8.25 -12.14
C ARG A 105 3.54 8.36 -11.15
#